data_AF-A0AAW3H960-F1
#
_entry.id   AF-A0AAW3H960-F1
#
_cell.length_a   1.000
_cell.length_b   1.000
_cell.length_c   1.000
_cell.angle_alpha   90.00
_cell.angle_beta   90.00
_cell.angle_gamma   90.00
#
_symmetry.space_group_name_H-M   'P 1'
#
loop_
_entity.id
_entity.type
_entity.pdbx_description
1 polymer ?
#
loop_
_entity_poly.entity_id
_entity_poly.type
_entity_poly.pdbx_seq_one_letter_code
_entity_poly.pdbx_strand_id
1 'polypeptide(L)'
;LKSAHFCRVRHCPVCQWRKSLMWKARYWKALPEIQSKYPSGRWLFFTLTVRNCEITEVKNTIQNMHKAFIKLIQRKHFKTYNLGFIKTTEITRSKTGTAHPHFHVLLFMKSTYFNIGYMKNEAWSELWRDCLGVDYTPSVKIKSVRNKKTGEVVKMGEDGMEHAVAETLKYSVKPADMY
;
A
#
# COMPACT_ATOMS: atom_id res chain seq x y z
N LEU A 1 0.14 23.93 -6.53
CA LEU A 1 1.56 23.68 -6.17
C LEU A 1 2.42 23.77 -7.45
N LYS A 2 2.70 24.97 -7.97
CA LYS A 2 3.55 25.17 -9.17
C LYS A 2 5.04 25.38 -8.84
N SER A 3 5.39 25.56 -7.56
CA SER A 3 6.78 25.72 -7.09
C SER A 3 6.95 25.07 -5.71
N ALA A 4 7.37 23.80 -5.69
CA ALA A 4 7.73 23.12 -4.44
C ALA A 4 9.19 22.65 -4.53
N HIS A 5 10.07 23.28 -3.77
CA HIS A 5 11.44 22.82 -3.59
C HIS A 5 11.45 21.64 -2.62
N PHE A 6 11.89 20.48 -3.10
CA PHE A 6 12.12 19.29 -2.29
C PHE A 6 13.62 19.16 -1.99
N CYS A 7 13.99 18.89 -0.73
CA CYS A 7 15.38 18.74 -0.31
C CYS A 7 16.08 17.48 -0.86
N ARG A 8 15.37 16.66 -1.66
CA ARG A 8 15.82 15.38 -2.25
C ARG A 8 16.22 14.29 -1.24
N VAL A 9 16.20 14.57 0.06
CA VAL A 9 16.35 13.57 1.12
C VAL A 9 15.11 12.67 1.14
N ARG A 10 15.32 11.38 0.90
CA ARG A 10 14.24 10.39 0.78
C ARG A 10 13.35 10.32 2.03
N HIS A 11 13.92 10.48 3.21
CA HIS A 11 13.22 10.38 4.49
C HIS A 11 12.90 11.73 5.13
N CYS A 12 13.03 12.85 4.41
CA CYS A 12 12.66 14.15 4.98
C CYS A 12 11.15 14.20 5.24
N PRO A 13 10.71 14.41 6.50
CA PRO A 13 9.30 14.36 6.87
C PRO A 13 8.48 15.45 6.16
N VAL A 14 9.05 16.64 5.98
CA VAL A 14 8.40 17.75 5.25
C VAL A 14 8.22 17.41 3.77
N CYS A 15 9.25 16.85 3.13
CA CYS A 15 9.17 16.49 1.71
C CYS A 15 8.22 15.32 1.45
N GLN A 16 8.16 14.34 2.35
CA GLN A 16 7.22 13.23 2.27
C GLN A 16 5.78 13.70 2.51
N TRP A 17 5.55 14.58 3.50
CA TRP A 17 4.24 15.19 3.72
C TRP A 17 3.76 16.01 2.52
N ARG A 18 4.62 16.85 1.93
CA ARG A 18 4.27 17.58 0.70
C ARG A 18 3.94 16.64 -0.47
N LYS A 19 4.69 15.54 -0.61
CA LYS A 19 4.39 14.50 -1.62
C LYS A 19 3.04 13.84 -1.37
N SER A 20 2.69 13.56 -0.12
CA SER A 20 1.41 12.94 0.21
C SER A 20 0.23 13.84 -0.14
N LEU A 21 0.32 15.14 0.14
CA LEU A 21 -0.69 16.13 -0.26
C LEU A 21 -0.86 16.19 -1.78
N MET A 22 0.24 16.20 -2.52
CA MET A 22 0.20 16.17 -3.99
C MET A 22 -0.47 14.89 -4.50
N TRP A 23 -0.12 13.72 -3.98
CA TRP A 23 -0.72 12.44 -4.38
C TRP A 23 -2.21 12.39 -4.03
N LYS A 24 -2.59 12.89 -2.86
CA LYS A 24 -3.99 13.04 -2.44
C LYS A 24 -4.75 13.91 -3.44
N ALA A 25 -4.22 15.07 -3.81
CA ALA A 25 -4.87 15.96 -4.79
C ALA A 25 -5.00 15.32 -6.18
N ARG A 26 -3.97 14.61 -6.66
CA ARG A 26 -4.02 13.88 -7.95
C ARG A 26 -5.07 12.77 -7.92
N TYR A 27 -5.12 12.03 -6.82
CA TYR A 27 -6.11 10.99 -6.59
C TYR A 27 -7.54 11.54 -6.63
N TRP A 28 -7.83 12.62 -5.89
CA TRP A 28 -9.17 13.25 -5.92
C TRP A 28 -9.57 13.72 -7.30
N LYS A 29 -8.62 14.26 -8.07
CA LYS A 29 -8.89 14.68 -9.44
C LYS A 29 -9.27 13.52 -10.36
N ALA A 30 -8.67 12.34 -10.15
CA ALA A 30 -8.93 11.15 -10.96
C ALA A 30 -10.14 10.33 -10.48
N LEU A 31 -10.56 10.51 -9.22
CA LEU A 31 -11.59 9.68 -8.58
C LEU A 31 -12.94 9.68 -9.33
N PRO A 32 -13.48 10.81 -9.82
CA PRO A 32 -14.76 10.80 -10.54
C PRO A 32 -14.75 9.91 -11.79
N GLU A 33 -13.65 9.95 -12.56
CA GLU A 33 -13.48 9.10 -13.74
C GLU A 33 -13.39 7.62 -13.34
N ILE A 34 -12.62 7.31 -12.30
CA ILE A 34 -12.48 5.94 -11.78
C ILE A 34 -13.83 5.40 -11.28
N GLN A 35 -14.60 6.24 -10.58
CA GLN A 35 -15.93 5.90 -10.07
C GLN A 35 -16.92 5.62 -11.20
N SER A 36 -16.91 6.44 -12.26
CA SER A 36 -17.74 6.23 -13.45
C SER A 36 -17.38 4.93 -14.18
N LYS A 37 -16.08 4.65 -14.35
CA LYS A 37 -15.59 3.47 -15.08
C LYS A 37 -15.73 2.16 -14.29
N TYR A 38 -15.60 2.23 -12.96
CA TYR A 38 -15.59 1.06 -12.07
C TYR A 38 -16.51 1.29 -10.85
N PRO A 39 -17.83 1.39 -11.05
CA PRO A 39 -18.77 1.75 -9.99
C PRO A 39 -18.88 0.67 -8.90
N SER A 40 -18.56 -0.58 -9.22
CA SER A 40 -18.54 -1.69 -8.26
C SER A 40 -17.14 -2.01 -7.72
N GLY A 41 -16.13 -1.21 -8.07
CA GLY A 41 -14.77 -1.39 -7.58
C GLY A 41 -14.67 -1.17 -6.06
N ARG A 42 -13.76 -1.90 -5.41
CA ARG A 42 -13.59 -1.82 -3.95
C ARG A 42 -12.14 -1.66 -3.56
N TRP A 43 -11.93 -0.99 -2.44
CA TRP A 43 -10.61 -0.73 -1.88
C TRP A 43 -10.18 -1.81 -0.89
N LEU A 44 -8.95 -2.30 -1.05
CA LEU A 44 -8.28 -3.15 -0.08
C LEU A 44 -7.01 -2.47 0.42
N PHE A 45 -6.76 -2.59 1.73
CA PHE A 45 -5.47 -2.25 2.32
C PHE A 45 -4.62 -3.50 2.43
N PHE A 46 -3.43 -3.43 1.87
CA PHE A 46 -2.54 -4.57 1.72
C PHE A 46 -1.15 -4.23 2.27
N THR A 47 -0.75 -4.95 3.31
CA THR A 47 0.55 -4.82 3.95
C THR A 47 1.44 -6.00 3.55
N LEU A 48 2.59 -5.71 2.95
CA LEU A 48 3.62 -6.69 2.57
C LEU A 48 4.84 -6.48 3.46
N THR A 49 5.24 -7.49 4.24
CA THR A 49 6.41 -7.39 5.11
C THR A 49 7.56 -8.28 4.65
N VAL A 50 8.71 -8.12 5.30
CA VAL A 50 9.85 -9.05 5.27
C VAL A 50 10.31 -9.31 6.70
N ARG A 51 11.16 -10.31 6.91
CA ARG A 51 11.88 -10.46 8.18
C ARG A 51 12.65 -9.18 8.49
N ASN A 52 12.84 -8.90 9.78
CA ASN A 52 13.65 -7.77 10.20
C ASN A 52 15.07 -7.89 9.63
N CYS A 53 15.68 -6.76 9.34
CA CYS A 53 17.04 -6.66 8.86
C CYS A 53 17.84 -5.68 9.72
N GLU A 54 19.17 -5.78 9.67
CA GLU A 54 20.04 -4.79 10.29
C GLU A 54 19.85 -3.41 9.65
N ILE A 55 20.05 -2.34 10.43
CA ILE A 55 19.85 -0.95 9.97
C ILE A 55 20.72 -0.67 8.73
N THR A 56 21.94 -1.22 8.70
CA THR A 56 22.88 -1.10 7.58
C THR A 56 22.34 -1.72 6.28
N GLU A 57 21.50 -2.76 6.40
CA GLU A 57 20.95 -3.51 5.27
C GLU A 57 19.62 -2.96 4.75
N VAL A 58 18.99 -2.01 5.45
CA VAL A 58 17.64 -1.48 5.12
C VAL A 58 17.54 -1.03 3.66
N LYS A 59 18.56 -0.36 3.14
CA LYS A 59 18.58 0.13 1.76
C LYS A 59 18.51 -1.03 0.76
N ASN A 60 19.31 -2.08 0.98
CA ASN A 60 19.38 -3.26 0.13
C ASN A 60 18.08 -4.07 0.23
N THR A 61 17.56 -4.27 1.45
CA THR A 61 16.28 -4.94 1.70
C THR A 61 15.13 -4.26 0.95
N ILE A 62 15.01 -2.94 1.05
CA ILE A 62 13.96 -2.18 0.34
C ILE A 62 14.12 -2.30 -1.18
N GLN A 63 15.34 -2.27 -1.71
CA GLN A 63 15.58 -2.47 -3.15
C GLN A 63 15.11 -3.85 -3.61
N ASN A 64 15.38 -4.90 -2.84
CA ASN A 64 14.91 -6.26 -3.14
C ASN A 64 13.38 -6.37 -3.04
N MET A 65 12.77 -5.75 -2.02
CA MET A 65 11.32 -5.67 -1.94
C MET A 65 10.71 -4.92 -3.14
N HIS A 66 11.33 -3.86 -3.64
CA HIS A 66 10.85 -3.17 -4.86
C HIS A 66 10.89 -4.08 -6.10
N LYS A 67 11.97 -4.85 -6.28
CA LYS A 67 12.07 -5.84 -7.36
C LYS A 67 10.98 -6.91 -7.23
N ALA A 68 10.77 -7.43 -6.02
CA ALA A 68 9.71 -8.39 -5.72
C ALA A 68 8.32 -7.81 -5.99
N PHE A 69 8.09 -6.54 -5.64
CA PHE A 69 6.81 -5.89 -5.91
C PHE A 69 6.55 -5.73 -7.42
N ILE A 70 7.58 -5.43 -8.22
CA ILE A 70 7.46 -5.42 -9.69
C ILE A 70 7.05 -6.80 -10.21
N LYS A 71 7.65 -7.88 -9.69
CA LYS A 71 7.22 -9.25 -10.04
C LYS A 71 5.77 -9.52 -9.62
N LEU A 72 5.37 -9.07 -8.43
CA LEU A 72 4.01 -9.25 -7.90
C LEU A 72 2.95 -8.61 -8.80
N ILE A 73 3.15 -7.35 -9.20
CA ILE A 73 2.20 -6.65 -10.10
C ILE A 73 2.18 -7.22 -11.51
N GLN A 74 3.21 -8.00 -11.89
CA GLN A 74 3.25 -8.71 -13.16
C GLN A 74 2.51 -10.05 -13.14
N ARG A 75 2.20 -10.61 -11.95
CA ARG A 75 1.48 -11.88 -11.82
C ARG A 75 0.11 -11.78 -12.47
N LYS A 76 -0.27 -12.86 -13.17
CA LYS A 76 -1.57 -12.97 -13.86
C LYS A 76 -2.72 -12.62 -12.91
N HIS A 77 -2.71 -13.20 -11.71
CA HIS A 77 -3.74 -12.93 -10.69
C HIS A 77 -3.86 -11.43 -10.37
N PHE A 78 -2.73 -10.76 -10.12
CA PHE A 78 -2.72 -9.33 -9.80
C PHE A 78 -3.27 -8.51 -10.97
N LYS A 79 -2.78 -8.73 -12.20
CA LYS A 79 -3.25 -8.02 -13.41
C LYS A 79 -4.74 -8.25 -13.72
N THR A 80 -5.25 -9.45 -13.46
CA THR A 80 -6.65 -9.78 -13.73
C THR A 80 -7.61 -8.97 -12.87
N TYR A 81 -7.31 -8.82 -11.57
CA TYR A 81 -8.24 -8.28 -10.58
C TYR A 81 -7.93 -6.87 -10.10
N ASN A 82 -6.67 -6.45 -10.12
CA ASN A 82 -6.26 -5.11 -9.69
C ASN A 82 -6.50 -4.09 -10.81
N LEU A 83 -7.19 -3.01 -10.49
CA LEU A 83 -7.47 -1.86 -11.36
C LEU A 83 -6.47 -0.73 -11.19
N GLY A 84 -5.75 -0.73 -10.08
CA GLY A 84 -4.75 0.26 -9.73
C GLY A 84 -4.31 0.12 -8.28
N PHE A 85 -3.23 0.82 -7.92
CA PHE A 85 -2.75 0.84 -6.55
C PHE A 85 -1.96 2.11 -6.23
N ILE A 86 -1.91 2.44 -4.95
CA ILE A 86 -0.96 3.40 -4.38
C ILE A 86 -0.10 2.63 -3.39
N LYS A 87 1.22 2.68 -3.57
CA LYS A 87 2.19 1.99 -2.72
C LYS A 87 3.12 2.98 -2.05
N THR A 88 3.47 2.67 -0.83
CA THR A 88 4.51 3.37 -0.10
C THR A 88 5.40 2.42 0.70
N THR A 89 6.49 2.95 1.22
CA THR A 89 7.48 2.20 2.01
C THR A 89 7.52 2.80 3.40
N GLU A 90 7.31 1.95 4.39
CA GLU A 90 7.42 2.26 5.81
C GLU A 90 8.55 1.43 6.41
N ILE A 91 9.25 1.99 7.39
CA ILE A 91 10.32 1.31 8.12
C ILE A 91 10.03 1.57 9.60
N THR A 92 9.73 0.52 10.34
CA THR A 92 9.63 0.59 11.80
C THR A 92 10.88 0.02 12.43
N ARG A 93 11.20 0.44 13.66
CA ARG A 93 12.34 -0.08 14.42
C ARG A 93 11.84 -1.00 15.53
N SER A 94 12.43 -2.18 15.63
CA SER A 94 12.14 -3.11 16.72
C SER A 94 12.77 -2.61 18.03
N LYS A 95 12.28 -3.11 19.16
CA LYS A 95 12.88 -2.83 20.48
C LYS A 95 14.35 -3.29 20.56
N THR A 96 14.74 -4.29 19.77
CA THR A 96 16.10 -4.83 19.72
C THR A 96 17.01 -4.07 18.74
N GLY A 97 16.51 -2.99 18.13
CA GLY A 97 17.30 -2.10 17.27
C GLY A 97 17.30 -2.47 15.79
N THR A 98 16.74 -3.61 15.39
CA THR A 98 16.62 -4.02 13.99
C THR A 98 15.50 -3.27 13.27
N ALA A 99 15.58 -3.16 11.95
CA ALA A 99 14.60 -2.49 11.12
C ALA A 99 13.59 -3.47 10.51
N HIS A 100 12.33 -3.06 10.44
CA HIS A 100 11.23 -3.81 9.86
C HIS A 100 10.61 -3.04 8.67
N PRO A 101 11.23 -3.13 7.49
CA PRO A 101 10.69 -2.50 6.29
C PRO A 101 9.44 -3.25 5.82
N HIS A 102 8.41 -2.50 5.46
CA HIS A 102 7.17 -3.05 4.90
C HIS A 102 6.55 -2.08 3.88
N PHE A 103 5.72 -2.62 3.00
CA PHE A 103 4.93 -1.82 2.08
C PHE A 103 3.48 -1.76 2.52
N HIS A 104 2.94 -0.54 2.52
CA HIS A 104 1.50 -0.31 2.58
C HIS A 104 1.00 0.00 1.18
N VAL A 105 0.03 -0.78 0.74
CA VAL A 105 -0.53 -0.72 -0.60
C VAL A 105 -2.04 -0.56 -0.49
N LEU A 106 -2.55 0.56 -0.98
CA LEU A 106 -3.97 0.74 -1.22
C LEU A 106 -4.28 0.18 -2.61
N LEU A 107 -4.98 -0.95 -2.68
CA LEU A 107 -5.37 -1.61 -3.91
C LEU A 107 -6.80 -1.20 -4.28
N PHE A 108 -7.01 -0.89 -5.56
CA PHE A 108 -8.33 -0.81 -6.16
C PHE A 108 -8.63 -2.09 -6.93
N MET A 109 -9.67 -2.81 -6.54
CA MET A 109 -9.95 -4.17 -7.02
C MET A 109 -11.30 -4.24 -7.74
N LYS A 110 -11.37 -5.05 -8.80
CA LYS A 110 -12.63 -5.41 -9.45
C LYS A 110 -13.55 -6.13 -8.45
N SER A 111 -14.86 -5.91 -8.55
CA SER A 111 -15.87 -6.64 -7.77
C SER A 111 -15.77 -8.16 -7.93
N THR A 112 -15.40 -8.65 -9.12
CA THR A 112 -15.22 -10.09 -9.40
C THR A 112 -14.11 -10.74 -8.58
N TYR A 113 -13.15 -9.98 -8.04
CA TYR A 113 -12.17 -10.49 -7.08
C TYR A 113 -12.86 -11.11 -5.87
N PHE A 114 -13.93 -10.50 -5.36
CA PHE A 114 -14.54 -10.90 -4.11
C PHE A 114 -15.39 -12.17 -4.22
N ASN A 115 -15.78 -12.54 -5.45
CA ASN A 115 -16.62 -13.71 -5.71
C ASN A 115 -15.82 -14.88 -6.29
N ILE A 116 -14.88 -14.61 -7.20
CA ILE A 116 -14.16 -15.64 -7.96
C ILE A 116 -12.67 -15.60 -7.66
N GLY A 117 -12.11 -14.39 -7.56
CA GLY A 117 -10.67 -14.17 -7.43
C GLY A 117 -10.14 -14.15 -6.00
N TYR A 118 -10.95 -14.45 -4.98
CA TYR A 118 -10.58 -14.11 -3.62
C TYR A 118 -9.41 -14.98 -3.14
N MET A 119 -8.34 -14.32 -2.68
CA MET A 119 -7.20 -14.99 -2.06
C MET A 119 -7.14 -14.66 -0.57
N LYS A 120 -7.01 -15.71 0.26
CA LYS A 120 -6.72 -15.58 1.69
C LYS A 120 -5.30 -15.04 1.92
N ASN A 121 -5.02 -14.56 3.14
CA ASN A 121 -3.71 -13.99 3.48
C ASN A 121 -2.58 -14.99 3.22
N GLU A 122 -2.77 -16.27 3.50
CA GLU A 122 -1.75 -17.31 3.36
C GLU A 122 -1.32 -17.44 1.89
N ALA A 123 -2.29 -17.45 0.98
CA ALA A 123 -2.00 -17.52 -0.46
C ALA A 123 -1.29 -16.25 -0.97
N TRP A 124 -1.61 -15.08 -0.41
CA TRP A 124 -0.87 -13.85 -0.70
C TRP A 124 0.55 -13.87 -0.12
N SER A 125 0.76 -14.42 1.09
CA SER A 125 2.07 -14.61 1.70
C SER A 125 2.95 -15.52 0.85
N GLU A 126 2.40 -16.61 0.33
CA GLU A 126 3.10 -17.54 -0.56
C GLU A 126 3.47 -16.88 -1.89
N LEU A 127 2.55 -16.13 -2.50
CA LEU A 127 2.85 -15.37 -3.72
C LEU A 127 3.93 -14.30 -3.47
N TRP A 128 3.89 -13.66 -2.30
CA TRP A 128 4.89 -12.66 -1.92
C TRP A 128 6.25 -13.29 -1.66
N ARG A 129 6.30 -14.45 -0.98
CA ARG A 129 7.51 -15.28 -0.82
C ARG A 129 8.16 -15.59 -2.15
N ASP A 130 7.38 -16.10 -3.11
CA ASP A 130 7.86 -16.44 -4.45
C ASP A 130 8.42 -15.21 -5.19
N CYS A 131 7.75 -14.05 -5.06
CA CYS A 131 8.25 -12.81 -5.65
C CYS A 131 9.56 -12.33 -5.00
N LEU A 132 9.67 -12.47 -3.68
CA LEU A 132 10.88 -12.14 -2.91
C LEU A 132 12.03 -13.10 -3.19
N GLY A 133 11.74 -14.38 -3.47
CA GLY A 133 12.76 -15.42 -3.62
C GLY A 133 13.45 -15.76 -2.31
N VAL A 134 12.68 -15.80 -1.21
CA VAL A 134 13.21 -16.10 0.13
C VAL A 134 12.75 -17.47 0.62
N ASP A 135 13.52 -18.06 1.53
CA ASP A 135 13.34 -19.39 2.12
C ASP A 135 12.33 -19.45 3.28
N TYR A 136 11.64 -18.34 3.55
CA TYR A 136 10.67 -18.22 4.64
C TYR A 136 9.36 -17.62 4.14
N THR A 137 8.26 -17.91 4.84
CA THR A 137 6.98 -17.28 4.53
C THR A 137 6.86 -15.92 5.23
N PRO A 138 6.89 -14.79 4.49
CA PRO A 138 6.71 -13.46 5.05
C PRO A 138 5.27 -13.24 5.52
N SER A 139 5.07 -12.27 6.41
CA SER A 139 3.71 -11.91 6.84
C SER A 139 3.07 -10.96 5.83
N VAL A 140 1.82 -11.26 5.49
CA VAL A 140 1.00 -10.42 4.61
C VAL A 140 -0.36 -10.24 5.24
N LYS A 141 -0.92 -9.04 5.09
CA LYS A 141 -2.23 -8.69 5.63
C LYS A 141 -3.02 -7.95 4.57
N ILE A 142 -4.09 -8.55 4.07
CA ILE A 142 -5.06 -7.89 3.19
C ILE A 142 -6.40 -7.70 3.91
N LYS A 143 -6.97 -6.49 3.85
CA LYS A 143 -8.23 -6.15 4.52
C LYS A 143 -9.05 -5.16 3.70
N SER A 144 -10.36 -5.26 3.73
CA SER A 144 -11.25 -4.24 3.18
C SER A 144 -11.09 -2.91 3.92
N VAL A 145 -11.10 -1.82 3.17
CA VAL A 145 -11.15 -0.47 3.77
C VAL A 145 -12.54 -0.26 4.36
N ARG A 146 -12.59 0.14 5.64
CA ARG A 146 -13.83 0.31 6.40
C ARG A 146 -13.94 1.73 6.94
N ASN A 147 -15.17 2.23 7.02
CA ASN A 147 -15.46 3.48 7.69
C ASN A 147 -15.27 3.27 9.21
N LYS A 148 -14.46 4.09 9.88
CA LYS A 148 -14.19 3.93 11.32
C LYS A 148 -15.41 4.21 12.20
N LYS A 149 -16.32 5.07 11.76
CA LYS A 149 -17.52 5.44 12.54
C LYS A 149 -18.58 4.34 12.49
N THR A 150 -18.81 3.76 11.30
CA THR A 150 -19.87 2.75 11.10
C THR A 150 -19.34 1.32 11.15
N GLY A 151 -18.04 1.10 10.94
CA GLY A 151 -17.42 -0.23 10.82
C GLY A 151 -17.70 -0.92 9.47
N GLU A 152 -18.51 -0.31 8.62
CA GLU A 152 -18.94 -0.88 7.34
C GLU A 152 -17.84 -0.80 6.28
N VAL A 153 -17.87 -1.72 5.32
CA VAL A 153 -16.94 -1.67 4.19
C VAL A 153 -17.35 -0.53 3.28
N VAL A 154 -16.40 0.36 3.02
CA VAL A 154 -16.59 1.49 2.13
C VAL A 154 -16.79 0.99 0.70
N LYS A 155 -17.90 1.37 0.08
CA LYS A 155 -18.13 1.18 -1.36
C LYS A 155 -17.78 2.43 -2.14
N MET A 156 -17.62 2.26 -3.44
CA MET A 156 -17.39 3.38 -4.33
C MET A 156 -18.58 4.34 -4.30
N GLY A 157 -18.31 5.64 -4.18
CA GLY A 157 -19.33 6.69 -4.19
C GLY A 157 -20.11 6.89 -2.90
N GLU A 158 -19.81 6.15 -1.82
CA GLU A 158 -20.44 6.37 -0.52
C GLU A 158 -19.79 7.55 0.23
N ASP A 159 -20.62 8.30 0.97
CA ASP A 159 -20.18 9.36 1.86
C ASP A 159 -19.20 8.82 2.91
N GLY A 160 -18.05 9.49 3.05
CA GLY A 160 -16.96 9.05 3.93
C GLY A 160 -15.96 8.08 3.28
N MET A 161 -16.18 7.65 2.03
CA MET A 161 -15.14 6.96 1.25
C MET A 161 -13.86 7.78 1.21
N GLU A 162 -14.01 9.10 1.04
CA GLU A 162 -12.87 9.97 0.90
C GLU A 162 -11.99 9.98 2.14
N HIS A 163 -12.63 10.01 3.32
CA HIS A 163 -11.97 9.99 4.61
C HIS A 163 -11.31 8.65 4.90
N ALA A 164 -11.98 7.53 4.62
CA ALA A 164 -11.44 6.20 4.85
C ALA A 164 -10.24 5.89 3.93
N VAL A 165 -10.33 6.29 2.66
CA VAL A 165 -9.22 6.21 1.71
C VAL A 165 -8.08 7.15 2.13
N ALA A 166 -8.38 8.42 2.44
CA ALA A 166 -7.37 9.38 2.88
C ALA A 166 -6.66 8.94 4.17
N GLU A 167 -7.38 8.33 5.10
CA GLU A 167 -6.83 7.79 6.35
C GLU A 167 -5.97 6.57 6.09
N THR A 168 -6.39 5.68 5.19
CA THR A 168 -5.58 4.56 4.75
C THR A 168 -4.29 5.06 4.07
N LEU A 169 -4.41 6.14 3.28
CA LEU A 169 -3.27 6.85 2.70
C LEU A 169 -2.39 7.54 3.76
N LYS A 170 -2.88 7.84 4.98
CA LYS A 170 -2.01 8.35 6.06
C LYS A 170 -0.97 7.31 6.47
N TYR A 171 -1.34 6.03 6.55
CA TYR A 171 -0.39 4.93 6.81
C TYR A 171 0.53 4.70 5.62
N SER A 172 0.05 4.96 4.41
CA SER A 172 0.93 4.98 3.28
C SER A 172 2.03 6.06 3.44
N VAL A 173 1.81 7.17 4.15
CA VAL A 173 2.71 8.33 4.10
C VAL A 173 3.25 8.79 5.46
N LYS A 174 3.10 8.01 6.53
CA LYS A 174 3.53 8.39 7.88
C LYS A 174 5.03 8.12 8.09
N PRO A 175 5.85 9.15 8.42
CA PRO A 175 7.24 8.99 8.86
C PRO A 175 7.37 8.89 10.40
N ALA A 176 6.26 8.84 11.13
CA ALA A 176 6.22 9.19 12.56
C ALA A 176 6.89 8.18 13.50
N ASP A 177 7.32 7.02 13.00
CA ASP A 177 7.86 5.94 13.84
C ASP A 177 9.41 5.89 13.82
N MET A 178 10.06 6.98 13.41
CA MET A 178 11.52 7.14 13.35
C MET A 178 12.08 8.10 14.44
N TYR A 179 11.32 8.37 15.49
CA TYR A 179 11.80 9.04 16.71
C TYR A 179 11.54 8.17 17.93
#